data_AF-A0A2A2QC24-F1
#
_entry.id   AF-A0A2A2QC24-F1
#
_cell.length_a   1.000
_cell.length_b   1.000
_cell.length_c   1.000
_cell.angle_alpha   90.00
_cell.angle_beta   90.00
_cell.angle_gamma   90.00
#
_symmetry.space_group_name_H-M   'P 1'
#
loop_
_entity.id
_entity.type
_entity.pdbx_description
1 polymer ?
#
loop_
_entity_poly.entity_id
_entity_poly.type
_entity_poly.pdbx_seq_one_letter_code
_entity_poly.pdbx_strand_id
1 'polypeptide(L)'
;MERLGLVRMSEGMATRFKHRSDPSIPFTDLIWVDDATFATMGESARDSPLPLVVLMLGLRSLLAMKLFALKDGESRDHKDLLDIRSLLRYSPTKIDEDELRAMCERYAGPGAFELIKSQP
;
A
#
# COMPACT_ATOMS: atom_id res chain seq x y z
N MET A 1 4.66 -19.97 -8.03
CA MET A 1 3.23 -19.79 -7.72
C MET A 1 2.44 -21.08 -7.88
N GLU A 2 2.45 -21.74 -9.04
CA GLU A 2 1.66 -22.98 -9.26
C GLU A 2 2.01 -24.13 -8.31
N ARG A 3 3.30 -24.32 -8.02
CA ARG A 3 3.78 -25.29 -7.01
C ARG A 3 3.27 -25.01 -5.59
N LEU A 4 2.81 -23.80 -5.31
CA LEU A 4 2.19 -23.39 -4.04
C LEU A 4 0.65 -23.49 -4.11
N GLY A 5 0.08 -24.11 -5.14
CA GLY A 5 -1.36 -24.21 -5.35
C GLY A 5 -2.04 -22.89 -5.76
N LEU A 6 -1.28 -21.83 -6.04
CA LEU A 6 -1.79 -20.51 -6.41
C LEU A 6 -2.07 -20.43 -7.91
N VAL A 7 -3.26 -19.95 -8.27
CA VAL A 7 -3.72 -19.73 -9.65
C VAL A 7 -3.86 -18.24 -9.90
N ARG A 8 -3.41 -17.79 -11.08
CA ARG A 8 -3.53 -16.40 -11.53
C ARG A 8 -5.00 -16.06 -11.79
N MET A 9 -5.46 -14.93 -11.27
CA MET A 9 -6.86 -14.47 -11.37
C MET A 9 -7.02 -13.28 -12.33
N SER A 10 -6.06 -12.35 -12.34
CA SER A 10 -6.10 -11.15 -13.19
C SER A 10 -4.70 -10.58 -13.42
N GLU A 11 -4.57 -9.72 -14.42
CA GLU A 11 -3.33 -9.06 -14.82
C GLU A 11 -3.58 -7.56 -15.06
N GLY A 12 -2.61 -6.73 -14.65
CA GLY A 12 -2.65 -5.26 -14.62
C GLY A 12 -1.35 -4.74 -14.00
N MET A 13 -1.37 -3.60 -13.29
CA MET A 13 -0.18 -3.15 -12.52
C MET A 13 0.24 -4.14 -11.42
N ALA A 14 -0.67 -5.03 -10.99
CA ALA A 14 -0.37 -6.15 -10.12
C ALA A 14 -0.99 -7.43 -10.69
N THR A 15 -0.36 -8.58 -10.42
CA THR A 15 -0.91 -9.90 -10.71
C THR A 15 -1.53 -10.49 -9.46
N ARG A 16 -2.83 -10.76 -9.50
CA ARG A 16 -3.58 -11.35 -8.39
C ARG A 16 -3.58 -12.87 -8.47
N PHE A 17 -3.37 -13.52 -7.33
CA PHE A 17 -3.40 -14.97 -7.19
C PHE A 17 -4.39 -15.41 -6.11
N LYS A 18 -4.99 -16.59 -6.30
CA LYS A 18 -5.83 -17.27 -5.30
C LYS A 18 -5.41 -18.73 -5.18
N HIS A 19 -5.49 -19.30 -3.97
CA HIS A 19 -5.25 -20.72 -3.80
C HIS A 19 -6.38 -21.54 -4.43
N ARG A 20 -6.02 -22.59 -5.19
CA ARG A 20 -6.95 -23.39 -6.01
C ARG A 20 -8.00 -24.10 -5.17
N SER A 21 -7.60 -24.63 -4.02
CA SER A 21 -8.41 -25.57 -3.23
C SER A 21 -8.69 -25.11 -1.81
N ASP A 22 -8.14 -23.97 -1.39
CA ASP A 22 -8.29 -23.47 -0.02
C ASP A 22 -8.80 -22.02 -0.05
N PRO A 23 -10.10 -21.79 0.21
CA PRO A 23 -10.68 -20.46 0.22
C PRO A 23 -10.29 -19.63 1.46
N SER A 24 -9.70 -20.24 2.50
CA SER A 24 -9.25 -19.52 3.70
C SER A 24 -7.95 -18.74 3.47
N ILE A 25 -7.17 -19.14 2.46
CA ILE A 25 -5.97 -18.41 2.07
C ILE A 25 -6.40 -17.13 1.33
N PRO A 26 -6.01 -15.94 1.81
CA PRO A 26 -6.40 -14.68 1.19
C PRO A 26 -5.79 -14.54 -0.21
N PHE A 27 -6.36 -13.63 -1.00
CA PHE A 27 -5.76 -13.24 -2.27
C PHE A 27 -4.34 -12.72 -2.03
N THR A 28 -3.42 -13.11 -2.91
CA THR A 28 -2.04 -12.63 -2.92
C THR A 28 -1.84 -11.79 -4.16
N ASP A 29 -1.50 -10.52 -3.98
CA ASP A 29 -1.18 -9.61 -5.07
C ASP A 29 0.34 -9.47 -5.18
N LEU A 30 0.88 -9.71 -6.39
CA LEU A 30 2.27 -9.43 -6.72
C LEU A 30 2.35 -8.16 -7.55
N ILE A 31 3.14 -7.19 -7.10
CA ILE A 31 3.40 -5.95 -7.84
C ILE A 31 4.74 -6.11 -8.54
N TRP A 32 4.78 -5.83 -9.84
CA TRP A 32 5.99 -5.85 -10.63
C TRP A 32 6.55 -4.44 -10.72
N VAL A 33 7.82 -4.28 -10.32
CA VAL A 33 8.54 -3.01 -10.33
C VAL A 33 9.92 -3.21 -10.94
N ASP A 34 10.54 -2.14 -11.41
CA ASP A 34 11.94 -2.16 -11.83
C ASP A 34 12.90 -2.24 -10.62
N ASP A 35 14.17 -2.56 -10.89
CA ASP A 35 15.19 -2.74 -9.86
C ASP A 35 15.41 -1.48 -9.00
N ALA A 36 15.31 -0.30 -9.61
CA ALA A 36 15.50 0.98 -8.91
C ALA A 36 14.37 1.24 -7.90
N THR A 37 13.13 0.96 -8.29
CA THR A 37 11.96 1.06 -7.44
C THR A 37 12.02 -0.01 -6.34
N PHE A 38 12.43 -1.23 -6.67
CA PHE A 38 12.61 -2.30 -5.69
C PHE A 38 13.64 -1.94 -4.62
N ALA A 39 14.80 -1.41 -5.03
CA ALA A 39 15.84 -0.95 -4.10
C ALA A 39 15.31 0.15 -3.16
N THR A 40 14.62 1.16 -3.71
CA THR A 40 14.00 2.25 -2.93
C THR A 40 12.98 1.72 -1.91
N MET A 41 12.18 0.73 -2.31
CA MET A 41 11.22 0.08 -1.43
C MET A 41 11.92 -0.69 -0.29
N GLY A 42 13.04 -1.35 -0.59
CA GLY A 42 13.86 -2.11 0.36
C GLY A 42 14.63 -1.25 1.38
N GLU A 43 15.12 -0.07 1.00
CA GLU A 43 15.87 0.82 1.91
C GLU A 43 15.07 1.26 3.13
N SER A 44 13.76 1.44 2.94
CA SER A 44 12.84 1.83 4.00
C SER A 44 12.20 0.64 4.72
N ALA A 45 12.50 -0.58 4.26
CA ALA A 45 11.88 -1.78 4.79
C ALA A 45 12.38 -2.07 6.20
N ARG A 46 11.46 -2.59 7.03
CA ARG A 46 11.77 -2.95 8.41
C ARG A 46 11.30 -4.37 8.67
N ASP A 47 11.98 -5.02 9.61
CA ASP A 47 11.53 -6.31 10.11
C ASP A 47 10.17 -6.18 10.76
N SER A 48 9.28 -7.11 10.41
CA SER A 48 8.01 -7.25 11.11
C SER A 48 8.25 -7.61 12.58
N PRO A 49 7.48 -7.05 13.53
CA PRO A 49 7.51 -7.49 14.93
C PRO A 49 6.90 -8.90 15.13
N LEU A 50 6.45 -9.55 14.06
CA LEU A 50 5.86 -10.88 14.09
C LEU A 50 6.92 -11.99 14.17
N PRO A 51 6.56 -13.22 14.60
CA PRO A 51 7.51 -14.34 14.73
C PRO A 51 8.20 -14.74 13.42
N LEU A 52 7.65 -14.33 12.28
CA LEU A 52 8.25 -14.49 10.97
C LEU A 52 8.87 -13.16 10.55
N VAL A 53 10.18 -13.15 10.28
CA VAL A 53 10.87 -11.98 9.73
C VAL A 53 10.38 -11.78 8.31
N VAL A 54 9.47 -10.83 8.14
CA VAL A 54 8.98 -10.37 6.84
C VAL A 54 9.42 -8.92 6.68
N LEU A 55 10.00 -8.61 5.52
CA LEU A 55 10.31 -7.24 5.15
C LEU A 55 9.02 -6.49 4.87
N MET A 56 8.73 -5.50 5.70
CA MET A 56 7.57 -4.61 5.54
C MET A 56 8.03 -3.31 4.92
N LEU A 57 7.30 -2.81 3.91
CA LEU A 57 7.56 -1.50 3.32
C LEU A 57 7.52 -0.39 4.37
N GLY A 58 8.38 0.61 4.21
CA GLY A 58 8.37 1.80 5.05
C GLY A 58 7.08 2.62 4.91
N LEU A 59 6.78 3.40 5.94
CA LEU A 59 5.57 4.23 6.02
C LEU A 59 5.34 5.08 4.76
N ARG A 60 6.39 5.76 4.27
CA ARG A 60 6.30 6.68 3.13
C ARG A 60 5.88 5.96 1.85
N SER A 61 6.46 4.78 1.60
CA SER A 61 6.10 3.94 0.46
C SER A 61 4.67 3.42 0.58
N LEU A 62 4.26 2.97 1.78
CA LEU A 62 2.87 2.56 2.03
C LEU A 62 1.87 3.70 1.79
N LEU A 63 2.17 4.90 2.28
CA LEU A 63 1.33 6.07 2.06
C LEU A 63 1.28 6.48 0.59
N ALA A 64 2.42 6.47 -0.12
CA ALA A 64 2.46 6.77 -1.54
C ALA A 64 1.56 5.82 -2.34
N MET A 65 1.60 4.52 -2.03
CA MET A 65 0.74 3.52 -2.67
C MET A 65 -0.75 3.76 -2.38
N LYS A 66 -1.10 4.08 -1.13
CA LYS A 66 -2.49 4.37 -0.74
C LYS A 66 -3.01 5.67 -1.36
N LEU A 67 -2.19 6.72 -1.40
CA LEU A 67 -2.51 8.00 -2.03
C LEU A 67 -2.72 7.83 -3.53
N PHE A 68 -1.85 7.07 -4.20
CA PHE A 68 -2.00 6.79 -5.62
C PHE A 68 -3.31 6.08 -5.93
N ALA A 69 -3.75 5.15 -5.07
CA ALA A 69 -5.03 4.47 -5.23
C ALA A 69 -6.25 5.41 -5.10
N LEU A 70 -6.14 6.52 -4.38
CA LEU A 70 -7.22 7.53 -4.30
C LEU A 70 -7.38 8.34 -5.59
N LYS A 71 -6.32 8.46 -6.39
CA LYS A 71 -6.32 9.28 -7.61
C LYS A 71 -7.36 8.81 -8.63
N ASP A 72 -7.59 7.51 -8.70
CA ASP A 72 -8.43 6.89 -9.73
C ASP A 72 -9.93 6.86 -9.33
N GLY A 73 -10.31 7.32 -8.13
CA GLY A 73 -11.70 7.55 -7.70
C GLY A 73 -12.62 6.32 -7.72
N GLU A 74 -12.06 5.11 -7.82
CA GLU A 74 -12.84 3.87 -7.93
C GLU A 74 -13.17 3.27 -6.56
N SER A 75 -14.42 3.40 -6.09
CA SER A 75 -15.14 2.58 -5.05
C SER A 75 -14.43 2.17 -3.74
N ARG A 76 -13.16 2.49 -3.56
CA ARG A 76 -12.25 2.09 -2.48
C ARG A 76 -11.87 3.26 -1.59
N ASP A 77 -12.26 4.48 -1.95
CA ASP A 77 -11.93 5.74 -1.29
C ASP A 77 -12.08 5.65 0.23
N HIS A 78 -13.18 5.07 0.72
CA HIS A 78 -13.42 4.99 2.16
C HIS A 78 -12.40 4.09 2.89
N LYS A 79 -12.01 2.96 2.30
CA LYS A 79 -11.05 2.03 2.92
C LYS A 79 -9.64 2.59 2.88
N ASP A 80 -9.22 3.11 1.73
CA ASP A 80 -7.87 3.65 1.59
C ASP A 80 -7.69 4.94 2.42
N LEU A 81 -8.72 5.79 2.56
CA LEU A 81 -8.69 6.92 3.47
C LEU A 81 -8.54 6.48 4.94
N LEU A 82 -9.27 5.45 5.37
CA LEU A 82 -9.16 4.91 6.72
C LEU A 82 -7.77 4.32 6.98
N ASP A 83 -7.20 3.60 6.00
CA ASP A 83 -5.85 3.06 6.08
C ASP A 83 -4.82 4.18 6.19
N ILE A 84 -4.90 5.22 5.36
CA ILE A 84 -4.00 6.38 5.42
C ILE A 84 -4.05 7.05 6.79
N ARG A 85 -5.26 7.32 7.31
CA ARG A 85 -5.43 7.92 8.63
C ARG A 85 -4.87 7.05 9.74
N SER A 86 -5.06 5.73 9.64
CA SER A 86 -4.53 4.76 10.61
C SER A 86 -3.00 4.71 10.57
N LEU A 87 -2.40 4.70 9.37
CA LEU A 87 -0.95 4.75 9.18
C LEU A 87 -0.35 6.02 9.80
N LEU A 88 -0.95 7.18 9.56
CA LEU A 88 -0.49 8.45 10.14
C LEU A 88 -0.62 8.48 11.67
N ARG A 89 -1.70 7.92 12.22
CA ARG A 89 -1.96 7.89 13.66
C ARG A 89 -1.03 6.94 14.40
N TYR A 90 -0.90 5.71 13.93
CA TYR A 90 -0.25 4.62 14.67
C TYR A 90 1.19 4.35 14.26
N SER A 91 1.69 4.93 13.16
CA SER A 91 3.08 4.73 12.80
C SER A 91 4.03 5.35 13.84
N PRO A 92 5.10 4.63 14.23
CA PRO A 92 6.14 5.16 15.10
C PRO A 92 6.99 6.23 14.40
N THR A 93 7.05 6.20 13.07
CA THR A 93 7.72 7.24 12.28
C THR A 93 6.70 8.32 11.96
N LYS A 94 7.00 9.56 12.33
CA LYS A 94 6.12 10.70 12.02
C LYS A 94 6.46 11.27 10.64
N ILE A 95 5.40 11.77 10.00
CA ILE A 95 5.44 12.58 8.78
C ILE A 95 4.81 13.90 9.21
N ASP A 96 5.51 14.99 8.96
CA ASP A 96 5.00 16.32 9.26
C ASP A 96 3.95 16.75 8.22
N GLU A 97 3.30 17.88 8.49
CA GLU A 97 2.19 18.33 7.68
C GLU A 97 2.61 18.77 6.27
N ASP A 98 3.78 19.39 6.14
CA ASP A 98 4.30 19.87 4.85
C ASP A 98 4.70 18.69 3.96
N GLU A 99 5.36 17.68 4.53
CA GLU A 99 5.69 16.43 3.86
C GLU A 99 4.41 15.71 3.42
N LEU A 100 3.42 15.58 4.30
CA LEU A 100 2.14 14.95 3.94
C LEU A 100 1.46 15.71 2.80
N ARG A 101 1.43 17.05 2.84
CA ARG A 101 0.83 17.87 1.79
C ARG A 101 1.53 17.65 0.44
N ALA A 102 2.87 17.66 0.43
CA ALA A 102 3.66 17.39 -0.77
C ALA A 102 3.41 15.98 -1.32
N MET A 103 3.28 14.97 -0.46
CA MET A 103 2.93 13.61 -0.89
C MET A 103 1.53 13.53 -1.50
N CYS A 104 0.54 14.18 -0.88
CA CYS A 104 -0.82 14.22 -1.41
C CYS A 104 -0.87 14.84 -2.80
N GLU A 105 -0.22 16.00 -2.99
CA GLU A 105 -0.17 16.67 -4.28
C GLU A 105 0.51 15.81 -5.35
N ARG A 106 1.63 15.16 -5.00
CA ARG A 106 2.39 14.31 -5.91
C ARG A 106 1.64 13.05 -6.36
N TYR A 107 0.95 12.38 -5.43
CA TYR A 107 0.42 11.03 -5.68
C TYR A 107 -1.09 10.96 -5.88
N ALA A 108 -1.88 11.82 -5.22
CA ALA A 108 -3.34 11.81 -5.27
C ALA A 108 -3.93 13.03 -5.98
N GLY A 109 -3.16 14.11 -6.11
CA GLY A 109 -3.58 15.35 -6.77
C GLY A 109 -4.21 16.38 -5.82
N PRO A 110 -4.73 17.50 -6.38
CA PRO A 110 -5.29 18.59 -5.59
C PRO A 110 -6.46 18.16 -4.70
N GLY A 111 -6.53 18.67 -3.47
CA GLY A 111 -7.63 18.41 -2.53
C GLY A 111 -7.52 17.12 -1.71
N ALA A 112 -6.62 16.19 -2.07
CA ALA A 112 -6.44 14.94 -1.33
C ALA A 112 -6.02 15.16 0.13
N PHE A 113 -5.20 16.18 0.39
CA PHE A 113 -4.80 16.55 1.75
C PHE A 113 -6.01 16.92 2.62
N GLU A 114 -6.90 17.76 2.10
CA GLU A 114 -8.12 18.19 2.82
C GLU A 114 -9.06 17.01 3.04
N LEU A 115 -9.17 16.11 2.07
CA LEU A 115 -9.96 14.88 2.20
C LEU A 115 -9.42 13.94 3.29
N ILE A 116 -8.11 13.86 3.47
CA ILE A 116 -7.51 13.04 4.52
C ILE A 116 -7.74 13.68 5.91
N LYS A 117 -7.68 15.00 5.99
CA LYS A 117 -7.87 15.78 7.23
C LYS A 117 -9.32 15.96 7.64
N SER A 118 -10.27 15.90 6.71
CA SER A 118 -11.70 15.98 7.04
C SER A 118 -12.08 14.82 7.96
N GLN A 119 -12.59 15.11 9.15
CA GLN A 119 -13.05 14.04 10.04
C GLN A 119 -14.24 13.31 9.39
N PRO A 120 -14.41 11.99 9.64
CA PRO A 120 -15.73 11.38 9.46
C PRO A 120 -16.72 11.94 10.49
#